data_AF-A0A7K1U8Q2-F1
#
_entry.id   AF-A0A7K1U8Q2-F1
#
_cell.length_a   1.000
_cell.length_b   1.000
_cell.length_c   1.000
_cell.angle_alpha   90.00
_cell.angle_beta   90.00
_cell.angle_gamma   90.00
#
_symmetry.space_group_name_H-M   'P 1'
#
loop_
_entity.id
_entity.type
_entity.pdbx_description
1 polymer ?
#
loop_
_entity_poly.entity_id
_entity_poly.type
_entity_poly.pdbx_seq_one_letter_code
_entity_poly.pdbx_strand_id
1 'polypeptide(L)'
;MNERPKILVIYYTQTGQLKRIVDKVTGPLQDKATIVYEELAPLQPFAFPWNKQVFYDTMPETVLGKPRGIAPLKVNPDEHFDLVILAYQPWFLSPSQPTAAFLQSESAARLLKGKPVVTLMGCRNMWLNAQERVKEYLQKAGAHLVGNIVLVDRSPNLVALITVLRWQFKGKKEATAFLPPAGVQEQDIQDAVKFGEPIAKMLETRQWDQLQPQLLELGAVELKPNLILLEDRGIRAFRYWSKFISAKGGPGAPERQGRVSMYRGLLLIGIFVLSPLAKISSMFKLAFNKKRLQEDVKYYRGIHLR
;
A
#
# COMPACT_ATOMS: atom_id res chain seq x y z
N MET A 1 -36.25 2.95 13.99
CA MET A 1 -34.93 2.46 14.45
C MET A 1 -33.93 2.89 13.40
N ASN A 2 -32.95 3.72 13.72
CA ASN A 2 -31.90 4.03 12.74
C ASN A 2 -31.10 2.75 12.50
N GLU A 3 -31.05 2.29 11.25
CA GLU A 3 -30.22 1.14 10.89
C GLU A 3 -28.77 1.42 11.27
N ARG A 4 -28.13 0.42 11.87
CA ARG A 4 -26.74 0.52 12.30
C ARG A 4 -25.84 0.68 11.06
N PRO A 5 -24.93 1.67 11.02
CA PRO A 5 -24.05 1.88 9.88
C PRO A 5 -23.27 0.61 9.51
N LYS A 6 -23.02 0.39 8.23
CA LYS A 6 -22.35 -0.81 7.71
C LYS A 6 -21.03 -0.48 7.03
N ILE A 7 -19.96 -1.09 7.51
CA ILE A 7 -18.60 -0.90 6.99
C ILE A 7 -18.17 -2.16 6.25
N LEU A 8 -17.68 -2.00 5.03
CA LEU A 8 -16.97 -3.06 4.32
C LEU A 8 -15.46 -2.86 4.49
N VAL A 9 -14.77 -3.88 4.99
CA VAL A 9 -13.31 -3.91 5.06
C VAL A 9 -12.79 -4.86 4.01
N ILE A 10 -12.18 -4.31 2.96
CA ILE A 10 -11.56 -5.07 1.88
C ILE A 10 -10.07 -5.15 2.16
N TYR A 11 -9.49 -6.34 2.20
CA TYR A 11 -8.06 -6.46 2.45
C TYR A 11 -7.41 -7.65 1.75
N TYR A 12 -6.11 -7.52 1.51
CA TYR A 12 -5.22 -8.65 1.23
C TYR A 12 -4.00 -8.56 2.11
N THR A 13 -3.71 -9.62 2.87
CA THR A 13 -2.52 -9.68 3.72
C THR A 13 -1.74 -10.95 3.39
N GLN A 14 -0.44 -10.82 3.15
CA GLN A 14 0.40 -12.00 2.95
C GLN A 14 1.00 -12.51 4.27
N THR A 15 1.33 -11.60 5.18
CA THR A 15 2.09 -11.90 6.40
C THR A 15 1.27 -11.75 7.68
N GLY A 16 -0.02 -11.41 7.56
CA GLY A 16 -0.90 -11.09 8.68
C GLY A 16 -0.74 -9.68 9.25
N GLN A 17 0.36 -8.95 8.97
CA GLN A 17 0.59 -7.62 9.56
C GLN A 17 -0.51 -6.61 9.21
N LEU A 18 -0.95 -6.56 7.96
CA LEU A 18 -1.99 -5.62 7.54
C LEU A 18 -3.33 -5.93 8.23
N LYS A 19 -3.66 -7.22 8.42
CA LYS A 19 -4.88 -7.62 9.15
C LYS A 19 -4.84 -7.17 10.60
N ARG A 20 -3.68 -7.24 11.27
CA ARG A 20 -3.52 -6.71 12.64
C ARG A 20 -3.76 -5.20 12.70
N ILE A 21 -3.29 -4.45 11.70
CA ILE A 21 -3.54 -3.00 11.60
C ILE A 21 -5.02 -2.73 11.39
N VAL A 22 -5.64 -3.46 10.45
CA VAL A 22 -7.10 -3.40 10.21
C VAL A 22 -7.85 -3.62 11.52
N ASP A 23 -7.55 -4.69 12.25
CA ASP A 23 -8.23 -5.05 13.49
C ASP A 23 -8.12 -3.94 14.55
N LYS A 24 -6.96 -3.30 14.65
CA LYS A 24 -6.74 -2.18 15.58
C LYS A 24 -7.53 -0.94 15.20
N VAL A 25 -7.57 -0.59 13.91
CA VAL A 25 -8.36 0.55 13.41
C VAL A 25 -9.87 0.29 13.55
N THR A 26 -10.32 -0.93 13.26
CA THR A 26 -11.74 -1.29 13.29
C THR A 26 -12.27 -1.65 14.67
N GLY A 27 -11.41 -1.94 15.65
CA GLY A 27 -11.81 -2.32 17.01
C GLY A 27 -12.81 -1.35 17.64
N PRO A 28 -12.53 -0.03 17.71
CA PRO A 28 -13.46 0.97 18.24
C PRO A 28 -14.77 1.13 17.45
N LEU A 29 -14.85 0.56 16.24
CA LEU A 29 -16.03 0.63 15.37
C LEU A 29 -16.98 -0.55 15.60
N GLN A 30 -16.53 -1.61 16.28
CA GLN A 30 -17.29 -2.86 16.46
C GLN A 30 -18.57 -2.71 17.27
N ASP A 31 -18.70 -1.67 18.09
CA ASP A 31 -19.92 -1.35 18.83
C ASP A 31 -20.80 -0.30 18.12
N LYS A 32 -20.21 0.41 17.14
CA LYS A 32 -20.85 1.55 16.45
C LYS A 32 -21.38 1.19 15.06
N ALA A 33 -20.83 0.16 14.43
CA ALA A 33 -21.17 -0.26 13.06
C ALA A 33 -21.17 -1.79 12.90
N THR A 34 -21.89 -2.27 11.90
CA THR A 34 -21.78 -3.66 11.41
C THR A 34 -20.60 -3.73 10.47
N ILE A 35 -19.61 -4.58 10.77
CA ILE A 35 -18.38 -4.69 9.98
C ILE A 35 -18.38 -6.00 9.20
N VAL A 36 -18.24 -5.90 7.88
CA VAL A 36 -18.11 -7.05 6.97
C VAL A 36 -16.69 -7.09 6.44
N TYR A 37 -16.05 -8.25 6.52
CA TYR A 37 -14.67 -8.45 6.06
C TYR A 37 -14.64 -9.23 4.74
N GLU A 38 -14.04 -8.64 3.72
CA GLU A 38 -13.79 -9.26 2.41
C GLU A 38 -12.27 -9.41 2.21
N GLU A 39 -11.78 -10.64 2.46
CA GLU A 39 -10.39 -10.98 2.18
C GLU A 39 -10.23 -11.39 0.72
N LEU A 40 -9.44 -10.62 -0.03
CA LEU A 40 -9.18 -10.88 -1.43
C LEU A 40 -8.29 -12.12 -1.60
N ALA A 41 -8.82 -13.16 -2.24
CA ALA A 41 -8.08 -14.39 -2.52
C ALA A 41 -7.56 -14.38 -3.97
N PRO A 42 -6.23 -14.34 -4.22
CA PRO A 42 -5.72 -14.54 -5.58
C PRO A 42 -6.01 -15.96 -6.09
N LEU A 43 -6.36 -16.10 -7.37
CA LEU A 43 -6.61 -17.42 -7.99
C LEU A 43 -5.39 -18.34 -7.88
N GLN A 44 -4.19 -17.76 -7.94
CA GLN A 44 -2.94 -18.42 -7.65
C GLN A 44 -2.29 -17.77 -6.43
N PRO A 45 -2.23 -18.46 -5.29
CA PRO A 45 -1.64 -17.93 -4.07
C PRO A 45 -0.18 -17.48 -4.25
N PHE A 46 0.16 -16.34 -3.67
CA PHE A 46 1.54 -15.88 -3.55
C PHE A 46 2.18 -16.51 -2.31
N ALA A 47 3.08 -17.45 -2.52
CA ALA A 47 3.75 -18.16 -1.44
C ALA A 47 4.49 -17.23 -0.47
N PHE A 48 4.49 -17.60 0.80
CA PHE A 48 5.29 -16.97 1.85
C PHE A 48 5.88 -18.07 2.76
N PRO A 49 7.19 -18.04 3.06
CA PRO A 49 8.21 -17.14 2.51
C PRO A 49 8.41 -17.32 1.00
N TRP A 50 8.91 -16.28 0.34
CA TRP A 50 9.09 -16.24 -1.11
C TRP A 50 10.33 -16.98 -1.57
N ASN A 51 10.18 -17.74 -2.65
CA ASN A 51 11.31 -18.01 -3.54
C ASN A 51 11.78 -16.68 -4.17
N LYS A 52 13.09 -16.39 -4.11
CA LYS A 52 13.67 -15.14 -4.61
C LYS A 52 13.34 -14.91 -6.08
N GLN A 53 13.48 -15.93 -6.93
CA GLN A 53 13.23 -15.79 -8.36
C GLN A 53 11.77 -15.41 -8.61
N VAL A 54 10.83 -16.11 -7.98
CA VAL A 54 9.39 -15.84 -8.09
C VAL A 54 9.04 -14.43 -7.58
N PHE A 55 9.65 -13.99 -6.48
CA PHE A 55 9.45 -12.64 -5.95
C PHE A 55 9.82 -11.56 -6.97
N TYR A 56 11.02 -11.63 -7.56
CA TYR A 56 11.45 -10.65 -8.56
C TYR A 56 10.69 -10.80 -9.89
N ASP A 57 10.30 -12.02 -10.24
CA ASP A 57 9.47 -12.30 -11.42
C ASP A 57 8.03 -11.78 -11.27
N THR A 58 7.58 -11.45 -10.05
CA THR A 58 6.26 -10.85 -9.79
C THR A 58 6.25 -9.34 -10.02
N MET A 59 7.42 -8.69 -10.03
CA MET A 59 7.56 -7.24 -10.20
C MET A 59 6.94 -6.70 -11.49
N PRO A 60 7.18 -7.30 -12.69
CA PRO A 60 6.73 -6.72 -13.94
C PRO A 60 5.22 -6.49 -14.01
N GLU A 61 4.44 -7.52 -13.72
CA GLU A 61 2.98 -7.49 -13.72
C GLU A 61 2.41 -6.52 -12.67
N THR A 62 3.07 -6.45 -11.51
CA THR A 62 2.68 -5.54 -10.42
C THR A 62 2.82 -4.08 -10.85
N VAL A 63 3.97 -3.72 -11.44
CA VAL A 63 4.27 -2.33 -11.85
C VAL A 63 3.48 -1.90 -13.09
N LEU A 64 3.25 -2.84 -14.01
CA LEU A 64 2.45 -2.60 -15.22
C LEU A 64 0.95 -2.57 -14.96
N GLY A 65 0.49 -2.93 -13.76
CA GLY A 65 -0.93 -3.00 -13.44
C GLY A 65 -1.64 -4.14 -14.17
N LYS A 66 -0.95 -5.25 -14.44
CA LYS A 66 -1.48 -6.46 -15.08
C LYS A 66 -1.57 -7.61 -14.07
N PRO A 67 -2.39 -7.49 -13.02
CA PRO A 67 -2.41 -8.46 -11.93
C PRO A 67 -2.99 -9.80 -12.39
N ARG A 68 -2.62 -10.87 -11.68
CA ARG A 68 -3.36 -12.14 -11.75
C ARG A 68 -4.79 -11.95 -11.22
N GLY A 69 -5.72 -12.77 -11.69
CA GLY A 69 -7.10 -12.75 -11.22
C GLY A 69 -7.23 -13.10 -9.73
N ILE A 70 -8.34 -12.68 -9.14
CA ILE A 70 -8.80 -13.04 -7.80
C ILE A 70 -10.04 -13.92 -7.90
N ALA A 71 -10.30 -14.73 -6.87
CA ALA A 71 -11.55 -15.43 -6.70
C ALA A 71 -12.72 -14.43 -6.61
N PRO A 72 -13.96 -14.86 -6.92
CA PRO A 72 -15.15 -14.03 -6.72
C PRO A 72 -15.25 -13.52 -5.28
N LEU A 73 -15.77 -12.30 -5.13
CA LEU A 73 -16.04 -11.71 -3.82
C LEU A 73 -17.11 -12.51 -3.09
N LYS A 74 -17.00 -12.60 -1.77
CA LYS A 74 -18.03 -13.22 -0.93
C LYS A 74 -19.20 -12.26 -0.70
N VAL A 75 -18.91 -10.97 -0.57
CA VAL A 75 -19.93 -9.92 -0.48
C VAL A 75 -20.65 -9.72 -1.80
N ASN A 76 -21.94 -9.38 -1.73
CA ASN A 76 -22.69 -9.03 -2.92
C ASN A 76 -22.22 -7.65 -3.43
N PRO A 77 -21.77 -7.51 -4.69
CA PRO A 77 -21.32 -6.23 -5.25
C PRO A 77 -22.37 -5.11 -5.22
N ASP A 78 -23.66 -5.47 -5.17
CA ASP A 78 -24.78 -4.51 -5.15
C ASP A 78 -25.24 -4.19 -3.71
N GLU A 79 -24.58 -4.73 -2.69
CA GLU A 79 -24.89 -4.49 -1.28
C GLU A 79 -24.54 -3.05 -0.86
N HIS A 80 -25.39 -2.47 0.00
CA HIS A 80 -25.17 -1.15 0.57
C HIS A 80 -24.13 -1.19 1.68
N PHE A 81 -23.19 -0.24 1.62
CA PHE A 81 -22.21 0.02 2.67
C PHE A 81 -22.06 1.53 2.85
N ASP A 82 -22.05 1.97 4.10
CA ASP A 82 -21.87 3.36 4.50
C ASP A 82 -20.43 3.85 4.37
N LEU A 83 -19.49 2.92 4.40
CA LEU A 83 -18.05 3.16 4.29
C LEU A 83 -17.34 1.92 3.77
N VAL A 84 -16.34 2.10 2.92
CA VAL A 84 -15.39 1.05 2.55
C VAL A 84 -14.01 1.39 3.10
N ILE A 85 -13.41 0.49 3.88
CA ILE A 85 -12.00 0.54 4.25
C ILE A 85 -11.24 -0.37 3.29
N LEU A 86 -10.49 0.23 2.38
CA LEU A 86 -9.61 -0.48 1.44
C LEU A 86 -8.22 -0.59 2.06
N ALA A 87 -7.98 -1.72 2.72
CA ALA A 87 -6.69 -2.02 3.31
C ALA A 87 -5.78 -2.74 2.32
N TYR A 88 -4.61 -2.20 2.01
CA TYR A 88 -3.68 -2.84 1.08
C TYR A 88 -2.20 -2.64 1.44
N GLN A 89 -1.35 -3.44 0.81
CA GLN A 89 0.10 -3.38 0.95
C GLN A 89 0.74 -3.04 -0.40
N PRO A 90 1.64 -2.04 -0.47
CA PRO A 90 2.41 -1.76 -1.67
C PRO A 90 3.43 -2.86 -1.99
N TRP A 91 3.50 -3.26 -3.25
CA TRP A 91 4.53 -4.12 -3.83
C TRP A 91 5.21 -3.38 -4.97
N PHE A 92 6.55 -3.27 -4.93
CA PHE A 92 7.33 -2.61 -5.96
C PHE A 92 6.82 -1.20 -6.33
N LEU A 93 6.40 -0.41 -5.33
CA LEU A 93 5.86 0.95 -5.50
C LEU A 93 4.53 0.99 -6.29
N SER A 94 3.77 -0.10 -6.26
CA SER A 94 2.45 -0.24 -6.86
C SER A 94 1.54 -1.02 -5.89
N PRO A 95 0.20 -0.94 -6.00
CA PRO A 95 -0.66 -1.79 -5.18
C PRO A 95 -0.34 -3.26 -5.41
N SER A 96 -0.45 -4.10 -4.36
CA SER A 96 -0.30 -5.55 -4.51
C SER A 96 -1.26 -6.09 -5.57
N GLN A 97 -0.86 -7.17 -6.25
CA GLN A 97 -1.66 -7.69 -7.36
C GLN A 97 -3.11 -8.04 -6.99
N PRO A 98 -3.41 -8.67 -5.83
CA PRO A 98 -4.80 -8.93 -5.44
C PRO A 98 -5.63 -7.65 -5.31
N THR A 99 -5.05 -6.60 -4.72
CA THR A 99 -5.68 -5.28 -4.60
C THR A 99 -5.91 -4.65 -5.98
N ALA A 100 -4.90 -4.69 -6.84
CA ALA A 100 -4.99 -4.15 -8.19
C ALA A 100 -6.01 -4.92 -9.05
N ALA A 101 -6.17 -6.23 -8.85
CA ALA A 101 -7.15 -7.06 -9.55
C ALA A 101 -8.56 -6.72 -9.09
N PHE A 102 -8.78 -6.60 -7.77
CA PHE A 102 -10.05 -6.14 -7.21
C PHE A 102 -10.43 -4.79 -7.81
N LEU A 103 -9.57 -3.77 -7.68
CA LEU A 103 -9.85 -2.40 -8.11
C LEU A 103 -10.10 -2.24 -9.63
N GLN A 104 -9.69 -3.21 -10.44
CA GLN A 104 -9.92 -3.22 -11.89
C GLN A 104 -11.13 -4.10 -12.29
N SER A 105 -11.77 -4.77 -11.35
CA SER A 105 -12.92 -5.66 -11.61
C SER A 105 -14.24 -4.91 -11.73
N GLU A 106 -15.19 -5.46 -12.49
CA GLU A 106 -16.56 -4.95 -12.57
C GLU A 106 -17.27 -5.00 -11.22
N SER A 107 -17.02 -6.04 -10.42
CA SER A 107 -17.57 -6.16 -9.07
C SER A 107 -17.12 -5.00 -8.18
N ALA A 108 -15.84 -4.59 -8.23
CA ALA A 108 -15.38 -3.42 -7.50
C ALA A 108 -15.99 -2.11 -8.03
N ALA A 109 -16.12 -1.98 -9.35
CA ALA A 109 -16.76 -0.80 -9.94
C ALA A 109 -18.19 -0.62 -9.42
N ARG A 110 -18.99 -1.69 -9.36
CA ARG A 110 -20.35 -1.65 -8.78
C ARG A 110 -20.32 -1.40 -7.27
N LEU A 111 -19.45 -2.13 -6.57
CA LEU A 111 -19.36 -2.07 -5.12
C LEU A 111 -18.86 -0.73 -4.60
N LEU A 112 -17.99 -0.02 -5.30
CA LEU A 112 -17.37 1.22 -4.82
C LEU A 112 -18.06 2.49 -5.33
N LYS A 113 -18.92 2.40 -6.36
CA LYS A 113 -19.56 3.56 -6.98
C LYS A 113 -20.35 4.39 -5.96
N GLY A 114 -20.01 5.67 -5.88
CA GLY A 114 -20.62 6.65 -4.98
C GLY A 114 -20.32 6.44 -3.50
N LYS A 115 -19.50 5.44 -3.13
CA LYS A 115 -19.22 5.12 -1.73
C LYS A 115 -18.03 5.92 -1.21
N PRO A 116 -18.06 6.38 0.05
CA PRO A 116 -16.87 6.91 0.71
C PRO A 116 -15.89 5.76 0.99
N VAL A 117 -14.62 5.99 0.70
CA VAL A 117 -13.52 5.03 0.83
C VAL A 117 -12.43 5.62 1.71
N VAL A 118 -11.93 4.85 2.67
CA VAL A 118 -10.70 5.12 3.40
C VAL A 118 -9.64 4.12 2.95
N THR A 119 -8.49 4.59 2.50
CA THR A 119 -7.35 3.70 2.26
C THR A 119 -6.57 3.47 3.56
N LEU A 120 -6.17 2.23 3.81
CA LEU A 120 -5.37 1.84 4.97
C LEU A 120 -4.16 1.02 4.50
N MET A 121 -2.96 1.41 4.91
CA MET A 121 -1.73 0.73 4.50
C MET A 121 -0.84 0.40 5.68
N GLY A 122 -0.23 -0.78 5.63
CA GLY A 122 0.96 -1.14 6.40
C GLY A 122 2.11 -1.40 5.43
N CYS A 123 3.17 -0.61 5.49
CA CYS A 123 4.26 -0.71 4.53
C CYS A 123 5.62 -0.35 5.14
N ARG A 124 6.69 -0.35 4.31
CA ARG A 124 7.99 0.19 4.69
C ARG A 124 7.88 1.70 4.81
N ASN A 125 8.30 2.46 3.81
CA ASN A 125 8.21 3.93 3.83
C ASN A 125 8.16 4.51 2.41
N MET A 126 7.74 3.68 1.43
CA MET A 126 7.61 4.02 0.02
C MET A 126 6.29 3.46 -0.51
N TRP A 127 5.29 4.32 -0.59
CA TRP A 127 3.89 3.96 -0.85
C TRP A 127 3.20 4.95 -1.78
N LEU A 128 3.85 6.07 -2.12
CA LEU A 128 3.22 7.19 -2.81
C LEU A 128 2.67 6.79 -4.16
N ASN A 129 3.48 6.15 -5.01
CA ASN A 129 3.07 5.70 -6.34
C ASN A 129 1.98 4.62 -6.27
N ALA A 130 1.99 3.79 -5.23
CA ALA A 130 0.94 2.81 -5.02
C ALA A 130 -0.39 3.52 -4.70
N GLN A 131 -0.36 4.52 -3.83
CA GLN A 131 -1.55 5.31 -3.50
C GLN A 131 -2.05 6.12 -4.70
N GLU A 132 -1.18 6.73 -5.49
CA GLU A 132 -1.59 7.45 -6.70
C GLU A 132 -2.31 6.51 -7.66
N ARG A 133 -1.78 5.30 -7.86
CA ARG A 133 -2.45 4.28 -8.69
C ARG A 133 -3.79 3.83 -8.10
N VAL A 134 -3.88 3.70 -6.77
CA VAL A 134 -5.14 3.36 -6.10
C VAL A 134 -6.16 4.48 -6.24
N LYS A 135 -5.77 5.75 -6.08
CA LYS A 135 -6.62 6.92 -6.32
C LYS A 135 -7.16 6.92 -7.75
N GLU A 136 -6.31 6.67 -8.75
CA GLU A 136 -6.74 6.54 -10.17
C GLU A 136 -7.82 5.46 -10.33
N TYR A 137 -7.65 4.30 -9.70
CA TYR A 137 -8.65 3.23 -9.77
C TYR A 137 -9.95 3.58 -9.02
N LEU A 138 -9.86 4.18 -7.84
CA LEU A 138 -11.03 4.63 -7.07
C LEU A 138 -11.83 5.68 -7.84
N GLN A 139 -11.15 6.66 -8.46
CA GLN A 139 -11.80 7.66 -9.30
C GLN A 139 -12.52 7.02 -10.50
N LYS A 140 -11.88 6.06 -11.18
CA LYS A 140 -12.49 5.31 -12.29
C LYS A 140 -13.71 4.49 -11.87
N ALA A 141 -13.69 3.95 -10.66
CA ALA A 141 -14.83 3.25 -10.06
C ALA A 141 -15.95 4.20 -9.58
N GLY A 142 -15.74 5.52 -9.65
CA GLY A 142 -16.69 6.52 -9.15
C GLY A 142 -16.78 6.55 -7.62
N ALA A 143 -15.74 6.12 -6.92
CA ALA A 143 -15.67 6.12 -5.46
C ALA A 143 -15.14 7.46 -4.93
N HIS A 144 -15.49 7.81 -3.69
CA HIS A 144 -15.03 9.02 -3.03
C HIS A 144 -13.95 8.68 -2.00
N LEU A 145 -12.68 8.91 -2.31
CA LEU A 145 -11.62 8.75 -1.31
C LEU A 145 -11.74 9.87 -0.27
N VAL A 146 -12.09 9.53 0.98
CA VAL A 146 -12.37 10.48 2.07
C VAL A 146 -11.31 10.46 3.18
N GLY A 147 -10.42 9.46 3.18
CA GLY A 147 -9.34 9.35 4.14
C GLY A 147 -8.21 8.43 3.69
N ASN A 148 -7.00 8.68 4.17
CA ASN A 148 -5.83 7.85 3.94
C ASN A 148 -5.02 7.68 5.23
N ILE A 149 -4.80 6.43 5.62
CA ILE A 149 -4.03 6.03 6.79
C ILE A 149 -2.85 5.17 6.34
N VAL A 150 -1.64 5.58 6.71
CA VAL A 150 -0.40 4.92 6.33
C VAL A 150 0.46 4.66 7.56
N LEU A 151 0.58 3.40 7.94
CA LEU A 151 1.54 2.94 8.92
C LEU A 151 2.81 2.49 8.19
N VAL A 152 3.92 3.11 8.56
CA VAL A 152 5.23 2.92 7.94
C VAL A 152 6.21 2.28 8.93
N ASP A 153 7.08 1.42 8.44
CA ASP A 153 8.30 1.02 9.17
C ASP A 153 9.19 2.26 9.36
N ARG A 154 9.26 2.74 10.59
CA ARG A 154 10.02 3.94 10.98
C ARG A 154 11.53 3.72 11.01
N SER A 155 12.01 2.47 10.85
CA SER A 155 13.43 2.16 10.79
C SER A 155 14.15 2.92 9.66
N PRO A 156 15.47 3.16 9.78
CA PRO A 156 16.26 3.71 8.68
C PRO A 156 16.06 2.89 7.39
N ASN A 157 15.96 3.55 6.24
CA ASN A 157 15.53 2.88 5.00
C ASN A 157 16.32 1.61 4.68
N LEU A 158 17.65 1.63 4.80
CA LEU A 158 18.47 0.44 4.53
C LEU A 158 18.23 -0.70 5.54
N VAL A 159 18.04 -0.35 6.82
CA VAL A 159 17.68 -1.32 7.89
C VAL A 159 16.33 -1.95 7.58
N ALA A 160 15.31 -1.14 7.29
CA ALA A 160 13.97 -1.59 6.90
C ALA A 160 14.01 -2.50 5.66
N LEU A 161 14.95 -2.28 4.74
CA LEU A 161 15.09 -3.13 3.55
C LEU A 161 15.64 -4.50 3.94
N ILE A 162 16.72 -4.53 4.71
CA ILE A 162 17.37 -5.76 5.12
C ILE A 162 16.41 -6.63 5.95
N THR A 163 15.71 -6.04 6.91
CA THR A 163 14.74 -6.74 7.76
C THR A 163 13.57 -7.28 6.94
N VAL A 164 13.02 -6.51 5.99
CA VAL A 164 11.95 -6.98 5.12
C VAL A 164 12.41 -8.05 4.14
N LEU A 165 13.60 -7.98 3.54
CA LEU A 165 14.10 -9.07 2.69
C LEU A 165 14.32 -10.35 3.50
N ARG A 166 14.83 -10.24 4.74
CA ARG A 166 14.93 -11.37 5.67
C ARG A 166 13.56 -11.96 5.95
N TRP A 167 12.56 -11.13 6.20
CA TRP A 167 11.21 -11.57 6.50
C TRP A 167 10.54 -12.23 5.28
N GLN A 168 10.58 -11.59 4.11
CA GLN A 168 9.97 -12.10 2.89
C GLN A 168 10.62 -13.40 2.41
N PHE A 169 11.94 -13.57 2.53
CA PHE A 169 12.63 -14.76 1.99
C PHE A 169 12.88 -15.86 3.02
N LYS A 170 12.90 -15.55 4.32
CA LYS A 170 13.17 -16.54 5.38
C LYS A 170 12.04 -16.70 6.39
N GLY A 171 10.98 -15.90 6.29
CA GLY A 171 9.88 -15.91 7.28
C GLY A 171 10.23 -15.28 8.63
N LYS A 172 11.44 -14.72 8.78
CA LYS A 172 11.98 -14.24 10.07
C LYS A 172 11.65 -12.78 10.33
N LYS A 173 10.61 -12.53 11.12
CA LYS A 173 10.12 -11.19 11.48
C LYS A 173 10.85 -10.61 12.69
N GLU A 174 11.16 -11.45 13.66
CA GLU A 174 11.68 -11.14 14.99
C GLU A 174 12.94 -10.26 15.00
N ALA A 175 13.14 -9.51 16.08
CA ALA A 175 14.39 -8.76 16.27
C ALA A 175 15.59 -9.73 16.32
N THR A 176 16.75 -9.25 15.89
CA THR A 176 18.04 -9.88 16.22
C THR A 176 18.84 -8.95 17.11
N ALA A 177 20.03 -9.38 17.55
CA ALA A 177 20.92 -8.54 18.36
C ALA A 177 21.26 -7.17 17.74
N PHE A 178 21.20 -7.04 16.40
CA PHE A 178 21.61 -5.83 15.69
C PHE A 178 20.51 -5.18 14.83
N LEU A 179 19.39 -5.88 14.60
CA LEU A 179 18.33 -5.41 13.70
C LEU A 179 16.98 -5.47 14.40
N PRO A 180 16.14 -4.42 14.24
CA PRO A 180 14.79 -4.41 14.79
C PRO A 180 13.91 -5.45 14.10
N PRO A 181 12.69 -5.71 14.63
CA PRO A 181 11.69 -6.49 13.92
C PRO A 181 11.36 -5.89 12.55
N ALA A 182 11.01 -6.74 11.59
CA ALA A 182 10.67 -6.32 10.23
C ALA A 182 9.25 -5.72 10.14
N GLY A 183 9.12 -4.64 9.36
CA GLY A 183 7.84 -3.99 9.03
C GLY A 183 7.43 -2.94 10.06
N VAL A 184 6.15 -2.57 10.05
CA VAL A 184 5.55 -1.67 11.04
C VAL A 184 5.76 -2.20 12.46
N GLN A 185 6.25 -1.32 13.34
CA GLN A 185 6.59 -1.67 14.72
C GLN A 185 5.34 -1.92 15.55
N GLU A 186 5.48 -2.73 16.61
CA GLU A 186 4.34 -3.16 17.40
C GLU A 186 3.58 -1.99 18.03
N GLN A 187 4.30 -1.00 18.56
CA GLN A 187 3.68 0.20 19.13
C GLN A 187 2.82 0.94 18.10
N ASP A 188 3.33 1.13 16.87
CA ASP A 188 2.58 1.81 15.81
C ASP A 188 1.30 1.04 15.42
N ILE A 189 1.33 -0.30 15.47
CA ILE A 189 0.15 -1.15 15.23
C ILE A 189 -0.86 -0.98 16.37
N GLN A 190 -0.41 -0.95 17.63
CA GLN A 190 -1.30 -0.75 18.79
C GLN A 190 -1.92 0.63 18.78
N ASP A 191 -1.13 1.67 18.49
CA ASP A 191 -1.57 3.07 18.42
C ASP A 191 -2.54 3.34 17.27
N ALA A 192 -2.68 2.42 16.31
CA ALA A 192 -3.62 2.54 15.20
C ALA A 192 -5.09 2.62 15.66
N VAL A 193 -5.38 2.20 16.90
CA VAL A 193 -6.69 2.34 17.54
C VAL A 193 -7.22 3.78 17.52
N LYS A 194 -6.32 4.77 17.58
CA LYS A 194 -6.68 6.20 17.58
C LYS A 194 -7.44 6.63 16.33
N PHE A 195 -7.27 5.93 15.21
CA PHE A 195 -7.93 6.28 13.96
C PHE A 195 -9.41 5.86 13.90
N GLY A 196 -9.85 4.96 14.80
CA GLY A 196 -11.24 4.51 14.86
C GLY A 196 -12.22 5.61 15.27
N GLU A 197 -11.85 6.45 16.24
CA GLU A 197 -12.72 7.53 16.76
C GLU A 197 -13.15 8.54 15.68
N PRO A 198 -12.24 9.13 14.88
CA PRO A 198 -12.63 9.98 13.76
C PRO A 198 -13.53 9.28 12.75
N ILE A 199 -13.26 8.02 12.41
CA ILE A 199 -14.09 7.24 11.47
C ILE A 199 -15.51 7.07 12.02
N ALA A 200 -15.64 6.70 13.31
CA ALA A 200 -16.93 6.58 13.99
C ALA A 200 -17.73 7.88 13.92
N LYS A 201 -17.10 9.01 14.24
CA LYS A 201 -17.74 10.33 14.19
C LYS A 201 -18.28 10.64 12.79
N MET A 202 -17.56 10.29 11.74
CA MET A 202 -18.00 10.56 10.36
C MET A 202 -19.11 9.62 9.89
N LEU A 203 -19.17 8.39 10.41
CA LEU A 203 -20.30 7.48 10.17
C LEU A 203 -21.61 8.02 10.74
N GLU A 204 -21.54 8.74 11.86
CA GLU A 204 -22.71 9.38 12.47
C GLU A 204 -23.10 10.70 11.77
N THR A 205 -22.12 11.58 11.53
CA THR A 205 -22.40 12.94 11.01
C THR A 205 -22.48 13.04 9.49
N ARG A 206 -21.95 12.04 8.77
CA ARG A 206 -21.79 12.03 7.30
C ARG A 206 -20.96 13.18 6.73
N GLN A 207 -20.17 13.86 7.57
CA GLN A 207 -19.32 14.99 7.16
C GLN A 207 -17.94 14.52 6.65
N TRP A 208 -17.93 13.69 5.62
CA TRP A 208 -16.73 12.97 5.17
C TRP A 208 -15.51 13.87 4.82
N ASP A 209 -15.73 15.11 4.40
CA ASP A 209 -14.67 16.07 4.09
C ASP A 209 -13.80 16.42 5.32
N GLN A 210 -14.32 16.20 6.53
CA GLN A 210 -13.60 16.45 7.79
C GLN A 210 -12.73 15.27 8.23
N LEU A 211 -12.84 14.11 7.58
CA LEU A 211 -12.13 12.89 8.00
C LEU A 211 -10.62 13.01 7.79
N GLN A 212 -10.19 13.34 6.58
CA GLN A 212 -8.75 13.41 6.27
C GLN A 212 -8.00 14.43 7.15
N PRO A 213 -8.49 15.66 7.38
CA PRO A 213 -7.87 16.60 8.33
C PRO A 213 -7.68 15.99 9.74
N GLN A 214 -8.71 15.37 10.31
CA GLN A 214 -8.64 14.75 11.64
C GLN A 214 -7.65 13.56 11.68
N LEU A 215 -7.61 12.74 10.62
CA LEU A 215 -6.64 11.67 10.50
C LEU A 215 -5.20 12.23 10.44
N LEU A 216 -4.97 13.33 9.74
CA LEU A 216 -3.66 13.98 9.65
C LEU A 216 -3.18 14.55 10.99
N GLU A 217 -4.09 15.10 11.81
CA GLU A 217 -3.78 15.56 13.17
C GLU A 217 -3.32 14.40 14.08
N LEU A 218 -3.88 13.20 13.87
CA LEU A 218 -3.46 11.99 14.57
C LEU A 218 -2.21 11.32 13.96
N GLY A 219 -1.58 11.93 12.95
CA GLY A 219 -0.39 11.40 12.31
C GLY A 219 -0.66 10.21 11.37
N ALA A 220 -1.83 10.15 10.74
CA ALA A 220 -2.17 9.10 9.77
C ALA A 220 -1.26 9.08 8.54
N VAL A 221 -0.57 10.18 8.23
CA VAL A 221 0.35 10.26 7.09
C VAL A 221 1.63 10.99 7.47
N GLU A 222 2.73 10.23 7.59
CA GLU A 222 4.08 10.76 7.79
C GLU A 222 4.91 10.64 6.51
N LEU A 223 5.43 11.77 6.01
CA LEU A 223 6.26 11.81 4.82
C LEU A 223 7.66 12.33 5.12
N LYS A 224 8.67 11.62 4.62
CA LYS A 224 10.05 12.10 4.60
C LYS A 224 10.33 12.66 3.20
N PRO A 225 10.63 13.96 3.04
CA PRO A 225 10.78 14.57 1.71
C PRO A 225 11.80 13.87 0.78
N ASN A 226 12.89 13.35 1.35
CA ASN A 226 13.90 12.59 0.60
C ASN A 226 13.36 11.30 -0.01
N LEU A 227 12.34 10.68 0.60
CA LEU A 227 11.73 9.47 0.08
C LEU A 227 10.82 9.74 -1.11
N ILE A 228 10.22 10.93 -1.22
CA ILE A 228 9.46 11.34 -2.40
C ILE A 228 10.36 11.29 -3.65
N LEU A 229 11.54 11.91 -3.56
CA LEU A 229 12.51 11.93 -4.65
C LEU A 229 13.08 10.54 -4.97
N LEU A 230 13.31 9.72 -3.94
CA LEU A 230 13.80 8.36 -4.11
C LEU A 230 12.76 7.49 -4.82
N GLU A 231 11.50 7.61 -4.41
CA GLU A 231 10.40 6.83 -4.97
C GLU A 231 10.13 7.19 -6.43
N ASP A 232 10.14 8.48 -6.79
CA ASP A 232 10.00 8.94 -8.18
C ASP A 232 11.12 8.41 -9.09
N ARG A 233 12.36 8.31 -8.61
CA ARG A 233 13.44 7.66 -9.39
C ARG A 233 13.24 6.14 -9.47
N GLY A 234 12.87 5.52 -8.35
CA GLY A 234 12.65 4.07 -8.25
C GLY A 234 11.56 3.57 -9.20
N ILE A 235 10.42 4.25 -9.26
CA ILE A 235 9.30 3.84 -10.12
C ILE A 235 9.67 3.93 -11.61
N ARG A 236 10.48 4.90 -12.04
CA ARG A 236 10.94 5.00 -13.44
C ARG A 236 11.81 3.80 -13.81
N ALA A 237 12.75 3.42 -12.93
CA ALA A 237 13.57 2.23 -13.12
C ALA A 237 12.71 0.97 -13.16
N PHE A 238 11.74 0.82 -12.25
CA PHE A 238 10.82 -0.31 -12.25
C PHE A 238 9.93 -0.36 -13.49
N ARG A 239 9.47 0.77 -14.02
CA ARG A 239 8.72 0.83 -15.29
C ARG A 239 9.57 0.38 -16.49
N TYR A 240 10.85 0.76 -16.53
CA TYR A 240 11.77 0.27 -17.56
C TYR A 240 11.95 -1.24 -17.46
N TRP A 241 12.33 -1.74 -16.28
CA TRP A 241 12.59 -3.16 -16.06
C TRP A 241 11.36 -4.03 -16.25
N SER A 242 10.18 -3.57 -15.83
CA SER A 242 8.93 -4.30 -16.03
C SER A 242 8.60 -4.46 -17.50
N LYS A 243 8.72 -3.42 -18.32
CA LYS A 243 8.55 -3.51 -19.79
C LYS A 243 9.60 -4.43 -20.41
N PHE A 244 10.87 -4.25 -20.03
CA PHE A 244 11.97 -5.07 -20.55
C PHE A 244 11.79 -6.55 -20.21
N ILE A 245 11.44 -6.92 -18.99
CA ILE A 245 11.21 -8.32 -18.61
C ILE A 245 9.97 -8.87 -19.34
N SER A 246 8.85 -8.15 -19.29
CA SER A 246 7.57 -8.60 -19.87
C SER A 246 7.64 -8.80 -21.39
N ALA A 247 8.52 -8.07 -22.09
CA ALA A 247 8.73 -8.25 -23.52
C ALA A 247 9.32 -9.62 -23.91
N LYS A 248 9.73 -10.45 -22.94
CA LYS A 248 10.21 -11.83 -23.18
C LYS A 248 9.26 -12.92 -22.68
N GLY A 249 8.03 -12.58 -22.26
CA GLY A 249 7.03 -13.57 -21.85
C GLY A 249 6.29 -13.19 -20.56
N GLY A 250 5.21 -13.92 -20.29
CA GLY A 250 4.39 -13.79 -19.08
C GLY A 250 4.99 -14.46 -17.83
N PRO A 251 4.32 -14.37 -16.67
CA PRO A 251 4.77 -14.96 -15.41
C PRO A 251 5.29 -16.37 -15.53
N GLY A 252 6.51 -16.63 -15.02
CA GLY A 252 7.13 -17.95 -15.04
C GLY A 252 7.75 -18.37 -16.38
N ALA A 253 7.59 -17.61 -17.47
CA ALA A 253 8.13 -17.98 -18.78
C ALA A 253 9.67 -18.16 -18.75
N PRO A 254 10.23 -19.28 -19.25
CA PRO A 254 11.67 -19.54 -19.23
C PRO A 254 12.51 -18.43 -19.89
N GLU A 255 12.01 -17.87 -20.98
CA GLU A 255 12.71 -16.89 -21.82
C GLU A 255 12.97 -15.58 -21.07
N ARG A 256 12.10 -15.22 -20.12
CA ARG A 256 12.25 -13.98 -19.33
C ARG A 256 13.11 -14.16 -18.07
N GLN A 257 13.37 -15.39 -17.62
CA GLN A 257 14.08 -15.65 -16.35
C GLN A 257 15.50 -15.09 -16.32
N GLY A 258 16.19 -15.05 -17.48
CA GLY A 258 17.49 -14.38 -17.60
C GLY A 258 17.40 -12.87 -17.29
N ARG A 259 16.36 -12.19 -17.79
CA ARG A 259 16.12 -10.76 -17.52
C ARG A 259 15.77 -10.51 -16.06
N VAL A 260 15.02 -11.41 -15.42
CA VAL A 260 14.68 -11.35 -13.99
C VAL A 260 15.93 -11.51 -13.12
N SER A 261 16.79 -12.46 -13.44
CA SER A 261 18.05 -12.68 -12.72
C SER A 261 18.98 -11.48 -12.82
N MET A 262 19.06 -10.87 -14.01
CA MET A 262 19.81 -9.63 -14.24
C MET A 262 19.24 -8.46 -13.42
N TYR A 263 17.92 -8.26 -13.47
CA TYR A 263 17.24 -7.24 -12.66
C TYR A 263 17.51 -7.42 -11.17
N ARG A 264 17.40 -8.64 -10.65
CA ARG A 264 17.68 -8.96 -9.24
C ARG A 264 19.10 -8.54 -8.84
N GLY A 265 20.10 -8.91 -9.64
CA GLY A 265 21.49 -8.57 -9.37
C GLY A 265 21.72 -7.06 -9.36
N LEU A 266 21.24 -6.37 -10.40
CA LEU A 266 21.41 -4.92 -10.55
C LEU A 266 20.61 -4.12 -9.52
N LEU A 267 19.45 -4.60 -9.09
CA LEU A 267 18.67 -3.94 -8.05
C LEU A 267 19.41 -3.91 -6.71
N LEU A 268 19.99 -5.05 -6.31
CA LEU A 268 20.73 -5.12 -5.05
C LEU A 268 21.93 -4.16 -5.07
N ILE A 269 22.70 -4.18 -6.17
CA ILE A 269 23.83 -3.24 -6.36
C ILE A 269 23.31 -1.79 -6.34
N GLY A 270 22.27 -1.51 -7.12
CA GLY A 270 21.67 -0.19 -7.25
C GLY A 270 21.21 0.37 -5.91
N ILE A 271 20.63 -0.44 -5.04
CA ILE A 271 20.22 0.01 -3.70
C ILE A 271 21.43 0.49 -2.88
N PHE A 272 22.53 -0.26 -2.85
CA PHE A 272 23.72 0.10 -2.07
C PHE A 272 24.47 1.29 -2.68
N VAL A 273 24.53 1.40 -4.01
CA VAL A 273 25.20 2.51 -4.72
C VAL A 273 24.36 3.79 -4.74
N LEU A 274 23.04 3.68 -4.91
CA LEU A 274 22.14 4.83 -4.98
C LEU A 274 21.81 5.41 -3.61
N SER A 275 21.92 4.65 -2.52
CA SER A 275 21.61 5.15 -1.17
C SER A 275 22.55 6.31 -0.72
N PRO A 276 23.88 6.23 -0.91
CA PRO A 276 24.79 7.36 -0.72
C PRO A 276 24.55 8.52 -1.68
N LEU A 277 24.36 8.24 -2.98
CA LEU A 277 24.13 9.25 -4.01
C LEU A 277 22.80 9.99 -3.84
N ALA A 278 21.78 9.31 -3.29
CA ALA A 278 20.50 9.92 -2.93
C ALA A 278 20.68 10.95 -1.81
N LYS A 279 21.48 10.67 -0.77
CA LYS A 279 21.79 11.64 0.29
C LYS A 279 22.48 12.88 -0.27
N ILE A 280 23.47 12.69 -1.14
CA ILE A 280 24.22 13.81 -1.76
C ILE A 280 23.29 14.63 -2.65
N SER A 281 22.58 14.00 -3.59
CA SER A 281 21.67 14.71 -4.50
C SER A 281 20.45 15.32 -3.80
N SER A 282 20.01 14.77 -2.65
CA SER A 282 18.95 15.38 -1.85
C SER A 282 19.42 16.65 -1.17
N MET A 283 20.66 16.74 -0.67
CA MET A 283 21.19 17.96 -0.05
C MET A 283 21.15 19.15 -1.03
N PHE A 284 21.57 18.93 -2.29
CA PHE A 284 21.54 19.98 -3.32
C PHE A 284 20.10 20.35 -3.77
N LYS A 285 19.21 19.36 -3.96
CA LYS A 285 17.82 19.64 -4.39
C LYS A 285 16.93 20.22 -3.27
N LEU A 286 17.14 19.82 -2.01
CA LEU A 286 16.46 20.41 -0.84
C LEU A 286 16.83 21.89 -0.67
N ALA A 287 18.07 22.25 -0.99
CA ALA A 287 18.54 23.64 -0.89
C ALA A 287 17.90 24.54 -1.96
N PHE A 288 17.77 24.07 -3.21
CA PHE A 288 17.29 24.90 -4.33
C PHE A 288 15.77 24.83 -4.61
N ASN A 289 15.08 23.74 -4.27
CA ASN A 289 13.66 23.52 -4.62
C ASN A 289 12.75 23.24 -3.41
N LYS A 290 13.05 23.85 -2.26
CA LYS A 290 12.31 23.63 -1.00
C LYS A 290 10.80 23.89 -1.13
N LYS A 291 10.38 24.91 -1.89
CA LYS A 291 8.96 25.26 -2.11
C LYS A 291 8.19 24.12 -2.80
N ARG A 292 8.68 23.68 -3.96
CA ARG A 292 8.09 22.57 -4.72
C ARG A 292 8.01 21.28 -3.91
N LEU A 293 9.03 20.99 -3.10
CA LEU A 293 9.03 19.80 -2.26
C LEU A 293 7.98 19.87 -1.13
N GLN A 294 7.75 21.07 -0.58
CA GLN A 294 6.66 21.28 0.41
C GLN A 294 5.27 21.13 -0.24
N GLU A 295 5.11 21.60 -1.48
CA GLU A 295 3.89 21.38 -2.27
C GLU A 295 3.67 19.88 -2.55
N ASP A 296 4.73 19.14 -2.92
CA ASP A 296 4.66 17.70 -3.09
C ASP A 296 4.27 17.00 -1.78
N VAL A 297 4.86 17.38 -0.64
CA VAL A 297 4.48 16.84 0.68
C VAL A 297 3.01 17.12 0.99
N LYS A 298 2.54 18.36 0.77
CA LYS A 298 1.13 18.72 0.99
C LYS A 298 0.20 17.90 0.10
N TYR A 299 0.57 17.72 -1.16
CA TYR A 299 -0.18 16.92 -2.12
C TYR A 299 -0.28 15.45 -1.71
N TYR A 300 0.84 14.80 -1.39
CA TYR A 300 0.87 13.38 -1.04
C TYR A 300 0.25 13.07 0.33
N ARG A 301 0.14 14.06 1.22
CA ARG A 301 -0.69 13.95 2.45
C ARG A 301 -2.18 14.03 2.15
N GLY A 302 -2.56 14.56 0.98
CA GLY A 302 -3.93 14.68 0.54
C GLY A 302 -4.48 13.43 -0.15
N ILE A 303 -5.80 13.45 -0.32
CA ILE A 303 -6.60 12.37 -0.92
C ILE A 303 -6.95 12.63 -2.39
N HIS A 304 -6.72 13.84 -2.90
CA HIS A 304 -7.04 14.18 -4.29
C HIS A 304 -5.95 13.71 -5.27
N LEU A 305 -6.37 13.51 -6.53
CA LEU A 305 -5.48 13.35 -7.67
C LEU A 305 -5.06 14.72 -8.21
N ARG A 306 -3.86 14.76 -8.78
CA ARG A 306 -3.31 15.90 -9.52
C ARG A 306 -4.00 16.09 -10.87
#